data_AF-A0A4V0XFF7-F1
#
_entry.id   AF-A0A4V0XFF7-F1
#
_cell.length_a   1.000
_cell.length_b   1.000
_cell.length_c   1.000
_cell.angle_alpha   90.00
_cell.angle_beta   90.00
_cell.angle_gamma   90.00
#
_symmetry.space_group_name_H-M   'P 1'
#
loop_
_entity.id
_entity.type
_entity.pdbx_description
1 polymer ?
#
loop_
_entity_poly.entity_id
_entity_poly.type
_entity_poly.pdbx_seq_one_letter_code
_entity_poly.pdbx_strand_id
1 'polypeptide(L)'
;MRGFPVDNFMGLRLAPDMLPFWRQVTIACDVAKAAAAAYAQIEAPKFDDNETTVAQLHERIAATRAFLASIPADAYAKTNDKSIVSVPFPRGKAMFAADAALSRSVPNFFFHVSMAYALLRAGGVSIGKMDYLGELNLFDA
;
A
#
# COMPACT_ATOMS: atom_id res chain seq x y z
N MET A 1 -3.45 -22.00 -18.89
CA MET A 1 -2.48 -20.99 -18.42
C MET A 1 -1.10 -21.40 -18.90
N ARG A 2 -0.27 -20.48 -19.40
CA ARG A 2 1.14 -20.82 -19.71
C ARG A 2 1.84 -21.10 -18.37
N GLY A 3 2.51 -22.24 -18.23
CA GLY A 3 3.15 -22.68 -16.99
C GLY A 3 4.54 -22.09 -16.80
N PHE A 4 4.61 -20.80 -16.46
CA PHE A 4 5.87 -20.14 -16.10
C PHE A 4 5.90 -19.78 -14.60
N PRO A 5 7.08 -19.65 -13.97
CA PRO A 5 7.19 -19.28 -12.56
C PRO A 5 6.53 -17.93 -12.25
N VAL A 6 5.76 -17.85 -11.16
CA VAL A 6 5.09 -16.62 -10.72
C VAL A 6 6.08 -15.50 -10.40
N ASP A 7 7.29 -15.84 -9.97
CA ASP A 7 8.33 -14.88 -9.62
C ASP A 7 8.87 -14.12 -10.83
N ASN A 8 8.55 -14.54 -12.06
CA ASN A 8 8.87 -13.79 -13.28
C ASN A 8 8.27 -12.37 -13.27
N PHE A 9 7.20 -12.14 -12.49
CA PHE A 9 6.58 -10.81 -12.37
C PHE A 9 7.39 -9.85 -11.50
N MET A 10 8.24 -10.34 -10.60
CA MET A 10 8.92 -9.53 -9.58
C MET A 10 9.69 -8.34 -10.17
N GLY A 11 10.38 -8.57 -11.28
CA GLY A 11 11.21 -7.55 -11.95
C GLY A 11 10.49 -6.64 -12.94
N LEU A 12 9.19 -6.85 -13.20
CA LEU A 12 8.48 -6.08 -14.23
C LEU A 12 8.40 -4.59 -13.88
N ARG A 13 8.58 -3.75 -14.90
CA ARG A 13 8.47 -2.29 -14.85
C ARG A 13 7.60 -1.80 -16.00
N LEU A 14 6.89 -0.69 -15.78
CA LEU A 14 6.05 -0.07 -16.82
C LEU A 14 6.87 0.91 -17.67
N ALA A 15 7.86 1.58 -17.05
CA ALA A 15 8.84 2.43 -17.71
C ALA A 15 10.25 2.18 -17.13
N PRO A 16 11.33 2.51 -17.84
CA PRO A 16 12.70 2.21 -17.40
C PRO A 16 13.08 2.78 -16.03
N ASP A 17 12.55 3.94 -15.68
CA ASP A 17 12.79 4.67 -14.43
C ASP A 17 11.78 4.34 -13.32
N MET A 18 10.68 3.67 -13.65
CA MET A 18 9.67 3.24 -12.67
C MET A 18 10.14 2.05 -11.86
N LEU A 19 9.80 2.04 -10.57
CA LEU A 19 10.08 0.94 -9.66
C LEU A 19 9.42 -0.39 -10.11
N PRO A 20 10.05 -1.54 -9.81
CA PRO A 20 9.57 -2.86 -10.24
C PRO A 20 8.34 -3.31 -9.43
N PHE A 21 7.64 -4.33 -9.94
CA PHE A 21 6.42 -4.90 -9.34
C PHE A 21 6.52 -5.11 -7.83
N TRP A 22 7.60 -5.77 -7.36
CA TRP A 22 7.77 -6.05 -5.93
C TRP A 22 7.80 -4.77 -5.09
N ARG A 23 8.45 -3.71 -5.57
CA ARG A 23 8.48 -2.41 -4.89
C ARG A 23 7.14 -1.71 -4.89
N GLN A 24 6.34 -1.85 -5.96
CA GLN A 24 4.99 -1.29 -5.97
C GLN A 24 4.15 -1.91 -4.83
N VAL A 25 4.25 -3.23 -4.63
CA VAL A 25 3.54 -3.94 -3.56
C VAL A 25 4.05 -3.54 -2.17
N THR A 26 5.37 -3.53 -1.95
CA THR A 26 5.93 -3.18 -0.63
C THR A 26 5.65 -1.73 -0.25
N ILE A 27 5.71 -0.79 -1.20
CA ILE A 27 5.40 0.62 -0.92
C ILE A 27 3.91 0.82 -0.61
N ALA A 28 3.00 0.13 -1.30
CA ALA A 28 1.59 0.15 -0.93
C ALA A 28 1.37 -0.30 0.53
N CYS A 29 2.06 -1.36 0.96
CA CYS A 29 2.06 -1.81 2.34
C CYS A 29 2.64 -0.77 3.31
N ASP A 30 3.76 -0.14 2.93
CA ASP A 30 4.43 0.87 3.76
C ASP A 30 3.60 2.13 3.95
N VAL A 31 2.94 2.61 2.89
CA VAL A 31 2.04 3.77 2.96
C VAL A 31 0.87 3.47 3.89
N ALA A 32 0.25 2.29 3.77
CA ALA A 32 -0.88 1.90 4.61
C ALA A 32 -0.49 1.83 6.10
N LYS A 33 0.60 1.11 6.44
CA LYS A 33 1.03 0.98 7.85
C LYS A 33 1.54 2.29 8.43
N ALA A 34 2.28 3.09 7.67
CA ALA A 34 2.82 4.36 8.16
C ALA A 34 1.71 5.39 8.41
N ALA A 35 0.72 5.47 7.53
CA ALA A 35 -0.42 6.36 7.71
C ALA A 35 -1.23 5.98 8.97
N ALA A 36 -1.56 4.69 9.13
CA ALA A 36 -2.30 4.21 10.30
C ALA A 36 -1.53 4.47 11.61
N ALA A 37 -0.23 4.15 11.65
CA ALA A 37 0.61 4.39 12.82
C ALA A 37 0.70 5.88 13.17
N ALA A 38 0.85 6.75 12.17
CA ALA A 38 0.91 8.20 12.38
C ALA A 38 -0.38 8.74 13.02
N TYR A 39 -1.56 8.31 12.56
CA TYR A 39 -2.83 8.76 13.12
C TYR A 39 -3.18 8.12 14.47
N ALA A 40 -2.69 6.91 14.74
CA ALA A 40 -2.78 6.29 16.06
C ALA A 40 -1.69 6.80 17.04
N GLN A 41 -0.75 7.63 16.58
CA GLN A 41 0.42 8.12 17.33
C GLN A 41 1.24 6.98 17.95
N ILE A 42 1.47 5.92 17.18
CA ILE A 42 2.30 4.77 17.54
C ILE A 42 3.45 4.61 16.55
N GLU A 43 4.42 3.78 16.91
CA GLU A 43 5.48 3.40 15.99
C GLU A 43 5.00 2.30 15.04
N ALA A 44 5.28 2.47 13.74
CA ALA A 44 5.02 1.43 12.75
C ALA A 44 6.13 0.36 12.81
N PRO A 45 5.80 -0.94 12.68
CA PRO A 45 6.82 -1.97 12.57
C PRO A 45 7.70 -1.71 11.35
N LYS A 46 9.01 -1.95 11.51
CA LYS A 46 9.94 -1.95 10.39
C LYS A 46 9.81 -3.27 9.63
N PHE A 47 9.63 -3.18 8.33
CA PHE A 47 9.73 -4.32 7.42
C PHE A 47 10.95 -4.09 6.52
N ASP A 48 11.79 -5.10 6.37
CA ASP A 48 12.96 -5.01 5.50
C ASP A 48 12.51 -5.19 4.04
N ASP A 49 13.16 -4.47 3.13
CA ASP A 49 12.81 -4.48 1.69
C ASP A 49 13.66 -5.50 0.94
N ASN A 50 13.53 -6.77 1.30
CA ASN A 50 14.36 -7.88 0.80
C ASN A 50 13.56 -8.99 0.09
N GLU A 51 12.31 -8.74 -0.27
CA GLU A 51 11.45 -9.70 -0.95
C GLU A 51 11.96 -10.02 -2.36
N THR A 52 12.17 -11.32 -2.64
CA THR A 52 12.63 -11.86 -3.92
C THR A 52 11.63 -12.81 -4.56
N THR A 53 10.56 -13.18 -3.85
CA THR A 53 9.48 -14.05 -4.34
C THR A 53 8.09 -13.45 -4.11
N VAL A 54 7.10 -13.91 -4.89
CA VAL A 54 5.68 -13.56 -4.72
C VAL A 54 5.15 -14.05 -3.37
N ALA A 55 5.64 -15.20 -2.88
CA ALA A 55 5.27 -15.72 -1.55
C ALA A 55 5.64 -14.74 -0.43
N GLN A 56 6.84 -14.16 -0.47
CA GLN A 56 7.27 -13.13 0.49
C GLN A 56 6.44 -11.85 0.37
N LEU A 57 5.99 -11.47 -0.83
CA LEU A 57 5.06 -10.35 -0.98
C LEU A 57 3.71 -10.65 -0.31
N HIS A 58 3.20 -11.89 -0.40
CA HIS A 58 2.01 -12.28 0.35
C HIS A 58 2.22 -12.22 1.86
N GLU A 59 3.38 -12.66 2.35
CA GLU A 59 3.75 -12.54 3.77
C GLU A 59 3.80 -11.07 4.23
N ARG A 60 4.39 -10.17 3.43
CA ARG A 60 4.41 -8.72 3.67
C ARG A 60 3.01 -8.12 3.76
N ILE A 61 2.11 -8.50 2.84
CA ILE A 61 0.71 -8.07 2.85
C ILE A 61 0.00 -8.59 4.10
N ALA A 62 0.20 -9.86 4.46
CA ALA A 62 -0.40 -10.46 5.65
C ALA A 62 0.08 -9.76 6.94
N ALA A 63 1.38 -9.51 7.07
CA ALA A 63 1.96 -8.79 8.20
C ALA A 63 1.42 -7.36 8.31
N THR A 64 1.26 -6.67 7.18
CA THR A 64 0.67 -5.33 7.13
C THR A 64 -0.78 -5.35 7.60
N ARG A 65 -1.60 -6.30 7.11
CA ARG A 65 -3.00 -6.46 7.54
C ARG A 65 -3.10 -6.79 9.02
N ALA A 66 -2.24 -7.67 9.54
CA ALA A 66 -2.21 -8.03 10.95
C ALA A 66 -1.88 -6.82 11.84
N PHE A 67 -0.89 -6.00 11.44
CA PHE A 67 -0.58 -4.77 12.15
C PHE A 67 -1.77 -3.79 12.13
N LEU A 68 -2.36 -3.52 10.97
CA LEU A 68 -3.52 -2.62 10.86
C LEU A 68 -4.69 -3.08 11.74
N ALA A 69 -4.96 -4.39 11.79
CA ALA A 69 -6.01 -4.97 12.62
C ALA A 69 -5.70 -4.92 14.12
N SER A 70 -4.43 -4.79 14.50
CA SER A 70 -4.02 -4.68 15.91
C SER A 70 -4.24 -3.29 16.51
N ILE A 71 -4.46 -2.27 15.68
CA ILE A 71 -4.66 -0.89 16.14
C ILE A 71 -6.12 -0.73 16.59
N PRO A 72 -6.38 -0.48 17.88
CA PRO A 72 -7.75 -0.31 18.33
C PRO A 72 -8.33 1.03 17.84
N ALA A 73 -9.63 1.07 17.57
CA ALA A 73 -10.27 2.23 16.95
C ALA A 73 -10.15 3.52 17.79
N ASP A 74 -10.09 3.40 19.11
CA ASP A 74 -9.91 4.51 20.05
C ASP A 74 -8.49 5.12 20.03
N ALA A 75 -7.49 4.40 19.49
CA ALA A 75 -6.14 4.95 19.30
C ALA A 75 -6.16 6.20 18.39
N TYR A 76 -7.10 6.24 17.44
CA TYR A 76 -7.25 7.37 16.51
C TYR A 76 -7.90 8.60 17.16
N ALA A 77 -8.53 8.48 18.33
CA ALA A 77 -9.18 9.61 19.00
C ALA A 77 -8.19 10.71 19.45
N LYS A 78 -6.90 10.40 19.49
CA LYS A 78 -5.80 11.33 19.81
C LYS A 78 -5.44 12.25 18.64
N THR A 79 -5.98 11.99 17.46
CA THR A 79 -5.67 12.71 16.22
C THR A 79 -6.93 13.37 15.70
N ASN A 80 -6.86 14.68 15.47
CA ASN A 80 -7.88 15.44 14.76
C ASN A 80 -7.31 15.96 13.44
N ASP A 81 -8.16 16.58 12.62
CA ASP A 81 -7.78 17.08 11.30
C ASP A 81 -6.55 18.00 11.30
N LYS A 82 -6.31 18.74 12.39
CA LYS A 82 -5.19 19.69 12.57
C LYS A 82 -4.00 19.10 13.34
N SER A 83 -4.04 17.84 13.73
CA SER A 83 -2.87 17.17 14.30
C SER A 83 -1.72 17.19 13.29
N ILE A 84 -0.51 17.44 13.77
CA ILE A 84 0.70 17.50 12.93
C ILE A 84 1.21 16.07 12.72
N VAL A 85 1.36 15.66 11.46
CA VAL A 85 2.01 14.39 11.09
C VAL A 85 3.24 14.65 10.25
N SER A 86 4.37 14.04 10.62
CA SER A 86 5.60 14.14 9.85
C SER A 86 5.48 13.38 8.53
N VAL A 87 6.05 13.93 7.47
CA VAL A 87 6.14 13.25 6.17
C VAL A 87 7.59 12.86 5.88
N PRO A 88 7.84 11.70 5.23
CA PRO A 88 9.19 11.22 4.97
C PRO A 88 9.93 12.06 3.91
N PHE A 89 9.18 12.76 3.04
CA PHE A 89 9.73 13.63 2.02
C PHE A 89 8.82 14.84 1.76
N PRO A 90 9.34 16.08 1.77
CA PRO A 90 10.74 16.44 2.09
C PRO A 90 11.07 16.19 3.56
N ARG A 91 12.33 15.86 3.88
CA ARG A 91 12.77 15.62 5.27
C ARG A 91 12.53 16.85 6.15
N GLY A 92 12.08 16.63 7.38
CA GLY A 92 11.81 17.70 8.35
C GLY A 92 10.55 18.52 8.07
N LYS A 93 9.71 18.09 7.13
CA LYS A 93 8.40 18.70 6.87
C LYS A 93 7.28 17.89 7.50
N ALA A 94 6.17 18.56 7.75
CA ALA A 94 4.97 17.97 8.31
C ALA A 94 3.73 18.53 7.60
N MET A 95 2.62 17.84 7.77
CA MET A 95 1.30 18.20 7.24
C MET A 95 0.28 18.11 8.36
N PHE A 96 -0.86 18.77 8.19
CA PHE A 96 -2.04 18.46 9.00
C PHE A 96 -2.56 17.07 8.64
N ALA A 97 -3.11 16.34 9.60
CA ALA A 97 -3.52 14.96 9.45
C ALA A 97 -4.54 14.77 8.31
N ALA A 98 -5.52 15.68 8.20
CA ALA A 98 -6.52 15.63 7.12
C ALA A 98 -5.87 15.81 5.72
N ASP A 99 -4.98 16.79 5.58
CA ASP A 99 -4.26 17.03 4.32
C ASP A 99 -3.35 15.84 3.98
N ALA A 100 -2.61 15.32 4.97
CA ALA A 100 -1.76 14.16 4.79
C ALA A 100 -2.55 12.93 4.33
N ALA A 101 -3.76 12.71 4.87
CA ALA A 101 -4.62 11.61 4.47
C ALA A 101 -5.07 11.76 3.02
N LEU A 102 -5.71 12.89 2.70
CA LEU A 102 -6.42 13.08 1.44
C LEU A 102 -5.50 13.44 0.27
N SER A 103 -4.44 14.21 0.51
CA SER A 103 -3.56 14.70 -0.55
C SER A 103 -2.27 13.90 -0.70
N ARG A 104 -1.97 12.97 0.22
CA ARG A 104 -0.75 12.17 0.19
C ARG A 104 -1.00 10.68 0.38
N SER A 105 -1.43 10.24 1.55
CA SER A 105 -1.47 8.81 1.91
C SER A 105 -2.43 8.02 1.01
N VAL A 106 -3.66 8.49 0.85
CA VAL A 106 -4.67 7.82 0.01
C VAL A 106 -4.26 7.81 -1.48
N PRO A 107 -3.88 8.94 -2.11
CA PRO A 107 -3.42 8.94 -3.50
C PRO A 107 -2.19 8.06 -3.73
N ASN A 108 -1.21 8.10 -2.81
CA ASN A 108 0.03 7.35 -2.94
C ASN A 108 -0.22 5.83 -2.82
N PHE A 109 -1.05 5.41 -1.87
CA PHE A 109 -1.49 4.02 -1.76
C PHE A 109 -2.12 3.52 -3.06
N PHE A 110 -3.13 4.23 -3.57
CA PHE A 110 -3.83 3.80 -4.78
C PHE A 110 -2.97 3.88 -6.04
N PHE A 111 -2.02 4.82 -6.12
CA PHE A 111 -1.04 4.84 -7.20
C PHE A 111 -0.26 3.53 -7.26
N HIS A 112 0.33 3.09 -6.15
CA HIS A 112 1.14 1.87 -6.11
C HIS A 112 0.32 0.59 -6.34
N VAL A 113 -0.90 0.51 -5.79
CA VAL A 113 -1.82 -0.61 -6.08
C VAL A 113 -2.18 -0.65 -7.56
N SER A 114 -2.46 0.50 -8.16
CA SER A 114 -2.77 0.61 -9.60
C SER A 114 -1.58 0.20 -10.47
N MET A 115 -0.34 0.54 -10.07
CA MET A 115 0.86 0.13 -10.79
C MET A 115 1.09 -1.39 -10.68
N ALA A 116 0.90 -1.98 -9.50
CA ALA A 116 0.96 -3.43 -9.32
C ALA A 116 -0.08 -4.15 -10.22
N TYR A 117 -1.32 -3.66 -10.24
CA TYR A 117 -2.37 -4.14 -11.14
C TYR A 117 -1.95 -4.03 -12.62
N ALA A 118 -1.47 -2.86 -13.04
CA ALA A 118 -1.09 -2.60 -14.43
C ALA A 118 0.05 -3.53 -14.90
N LEU A 119 1.06 -3.76 -14.04
CA LEU A 119 2.19 -4.64 -14.34
C LEU A 119 1.74 -6.10 -14.51
N LEU A 120 0.87 -6.61 -13.64
CA LEU A 120 0.33 -7.97 -13.78
C LEU A 120 -0.53 -8.10 -15.04
N ARG A 121 -1.40 -7.12 -15.30
CA ARG A 121 -2.24 -7.11 -16.51
C ARG A 121 -1.41 -7.05 -17.78
N ALA A 122 -0.38 -6.20 -17.82
CA ALA A 122 0.57 -6.12 -18.93
C ALA A 122 1.41 -7.41 -19.09
N GLY A 123 1.73 -8.07 -17.97
CA GLY A 123 2.38 -9.39 -17.92
C GLY A 123 1.49 -10.56 -18.38
N GLY A 124 0.23 -10.31 -18.75
CA GLY A 124 -0.69 -11.31 -19.26
C GLY A 124 -1.53 -12.04 -18.20
N VAL A 125 -1.53 -11.55 -16.96
CA VAL A 125 -2.43 -12.09 -15.91
C VAL A 125 -3.87 -11.64 -16.21
N SER A 126 -4.81 -12.59 -16.13
CA SER A 126 -6.22 -12.36 -16.42
C SER A 126 -6.98 -11.69 -15.27
N ILE A 127 -6.53 -10.50 -14.85
CA ILE A 127 -7.21 -9.63 -13.88
C ILE A 127 -7.96 -8.50 -14.59
N GLY A 128 -9.02 -8.01 -13.98
CA GLY A 128 -9.87 -6.93 -14.48
C GLY A 128 -10.27 -5.94 -13.38
N LYS A 129 -11.14 -4.99 -13.74
CA LYS A 129 -11.58 -3.92 -12.83
C LYS A 129 -12.15 -4.43 -11.50
N MET A 130 -12.87 -5.55 -11.53
CA MET A 130 -13.47 -6.12 -10.32
C MET A 130 -12.44 -6.73 -9.37
N ASP A 131 -11.30 -7.22 -9.86
CA ASP A 131 -10.19 -7.66 -9.00
C ASP A 131 -9.54 -6.48 -8.25
N TYR A 132 -9.58 -5.28 -8.85
CA TYR A 132 -9.10 -4.05 -8.21
C TYR A 132 -10.11 -3.47 -7.21
N LEU A 133 -11.40 -3.41 -7.59
CA LEU A 133 -12.44 -2.85 -6.73
C LEU A 133 -12.84 -3.77 -5.58
N GLY A 134 -12.77 -5.08 -5.78
CA GLY A 134 -13.29 -6.07 -4.85
C GLY A 134 -14.82 -6.12 -4.84
N GLU A 135 -15.36 -6.62 -3.74
CA GLU A 135 -16.80 -6.69 -3.49
C GLU A 135 -17.39 -5.29 -3.23
N LEU A 136 -18.47 -4.97 -3.92
CA LEU A 136 -19.20 -3.72 -3.73
C LEU A 136 -20.39 -3.97 -2.80
N ASN A 137 -20.51 -3.16 -1.75
CA ASN A 137 -21.65 -3.20 -0.83
C ASN A 137 -22.87 -2.52 -1.46
N LEU A 138 -23.49 -3.18 -2.44
CA LEU A 138 -24.70 -2.72 -3.11
C LEU A 138 -25.94 -2.98 -2.23
N PHE A 139 -26.90 -2.05 -2.26
CA PHE A 139 -28.21 -2.22 -1.65
C PHE A 139 -29.29 -1.81 -2.66
N ASP A 140 -30.48 -2.41 -2.53
CA ASP A 140 -31.62 -2.03 -3.35
C ASP A 140 -32.16 -0.67 -2.89
N ALA A 141 -32.42 0.23 -3.86
CA ALA A 141 -32.90 1.59 -3.62
C ALA A 141 -34.41 1.67 -3.42
#